data_AF-A0A2Z6LJL0-F1
#
_entry.id   AF-A0A2Z6LJL0-F1
#
_cell.length_a   1.000
_cell.length_b   1.000
_cell.length_c   1.000
_cell.angle_alpha   90.00
_cell.angle_beta   90.00
_cell.angle_gamma   90.00
#
_symmetry.space_group_name_H-M   'P 1'
#
loop_
_entity.id
_entity.type
_entity.pdbx_description
1 polymer ?
#
loop_
_entity_poly.entity_id
_entity_poly.type
_entity_poly.pdbx_seq_one_letter_code
_entity_poly.pdbx_strand_id
1 'polypeptide(L)'
;MSEEVWLTCATHAFSTETEEIMGLLLGDIQHSKNGSVTALIWGASPQTRSDRRKDRVETNPEQLAAASALADISFFLLICVIAY
;
A
#
# COMPACT_ATOMS: atom_id res chain seq x y z
N MET A 1 -10.21 3.75 5.07
CA MET A 1 -9.17 4.25 4.15
C MET A 1 -9.09 5.75 4.35
N SER A 2 -7.89 6.29 4.61
CA SER A 2 -7.69 7.74 4.74
C SER A 2 -7.80 8.45 3.38
N GLU A 3 -8.13 9.74 3.38
CA GLU A 3 -8.24 10.57 2.17
C GLU A 3 -6.89 10.67 1.42
N GLU A 4 -5.78 10.74 2.15
CA GLU A 4 -4.44 10.79 1.55
C GLU A 4 -4.11 9.53 0.76
N VAL A 5 -4.53 8.37 1.27
CA VAL A 5 -4.36 7.08 0.58
C VAL A 5 -5.20 7.07 -0.69
N TRP A 6 -6.44 7.55 -0.61
CA TRP A 6 -7.33 7.65 -1.77
C TRP A 6 -6.75 8.56 -2.86
N LEU A 7 -6.30 9.75 -2.50
CA LEU A 7 -5.69 10.71 -3.44
C LEU A 7 -4.43 10.14 -4.08
N THR A 8 -3.60 9.43 -3.30
CA THR A 8 -2.41 8.74 -3.81
C THR A 8 -2.79 7.69 -4.85
N CYS A 9 -3.79 6.85 -4.56
CA CYS A 9 -4.28 5.84 -5.49
C CYS A 9 -4.87 6.47 -6.76
N ALA A 10 -5.67 7.53 -6.64
CA ALA A 10 -6.27 8.21 -7.77
C ALA A 10 -5.21 8.87 -8.66
N THR A 11 -4.24 9.57 -8.06
CA THR A 11 -3.12 10.20 -8.78
C THR A 11 -2.29 9.16 -9.51
N HIS A 12 -2.01 8.02 -8.87
CA HIS A 12 -1.28 6.91 -9.50
C HIS A 12 -2.07 6.30 -10.66
N ALA A 13 -3.38 6.10 -10.48
CA ALA A 13 -4.26 5.55 -11.52
C ALA A 13 -4.34 6.43 -12.78
N PHE A 14 -4.27 7.75 -12.62
CA PHE A 14 -4.29 8.69 -13.74
C PHE A 14 -2.89 9.12 -14.21
N SER A 15 -1.82 8.54 -13.66
CA SER A 15 -0.44 8.89 -14.06
C SER A 15 -0.07 8.43 -15.47
N THR A 16 -0.78 7.43 -16.00
CA THR A 16 -0.58 6.91 -17.36
C THR A 16 -1.89 6.40 -17.94
N GLU A 17 -2.11 6.67 -19.22
CA GLU A 17 -3.27 6.20 -19.97
C GLU A 17 -2.95 4.95 -20.81
N THR A 18 -1.66 4.63 -20.98
CA THR A 18 -1.19 3.65 -21.97
C THR A 18 -0.87 2.30 -21.37
N GLU A 19 -0.68 2.22 -20.06
CA GLU A 19 -0.26 1.00 -19.37
C GLU A 19 -1.05 0.81 -18.06
N GLU A 20 -1.29 -0.44 -17.69
CA GLU A 20 -1.84 -0.76 -16.37
C GLU A 20 -0.83 -0.42 -15.28
N ILE A 21 -1.31 0.17 -14.20
CA ILE A 21 -0.52 0.49 -13.01
C ILE A 21 -0.79 -0.49 -11.87
N MET A 22 0.18 -0.67 -10.99
CA MET A 22 0.05 -1.51 -9.80
C MET A 22 0.58 -0.81 -8.55
N GLY A 23 0.16 -1.27 -7.39
CA GLY A 23 0.58 -0.71 -6.11
C GLY A 23 0.22 -1.65 -4.97
N LEU A 24 0.89 -1.47 -3.84
CA LEU A 24 0.62 -2.20 -2.60
C LEU A 24 -0.05 -1.26 -1.61
N LEU A 25 -0.99 -1.80 -0.82
CA LEU A 25 -1.66 -1.07 0.25
C LEU A 25 -1.03 -1.49 1.57
N LEU A 26 -0.77 -0.50 2.43
CA LEU A 26 -0.25 -0.69 3.77
C LEU A 26 -1.38 -0.47 4.76
N GLY A 27 -1.56 -1.42 5.66
CA GLY A 27 -2.71 -1.44 6.54
C GLY A 27 -2.64 -2.52 7.60
N ASP A 28 -3.53 -2.39 8.58
CA ASP A 28 -3.69 -3.33 9.67
C ASP A 28 -5.03 -4.06 9.57
N ILE A 29 -5.11 -5.23 10.18
CA ILE A 29 -6.36 -5.98 10.27
C ILE A 29 -6.94 -5.79 11.67
N GLN A 30 -8.14 -5.20 11.74
CA GLN A 30 -8.89 -5.08 12.98
C GLN A 30 -9.92 -6.21 13.09
N HIS A 31 -9.82 -6.97 14.17
CA HIS A 31 -10.79 -7.98 14.54
C HIS A 31 -11.81 -7.37 15.50
N SER A 32 -13.05 -7.23 15.05
CA SER A 32 -14.15 -6.81 15.90
C SER A 32 -14.59 -7.97 16.79
N LYS A 33 -15.08 -7.65 18.00
CA LYS A 33 -15.66 -8.63 18.95
C LYS A 33 -16.82 -9.43 18.35
N ASN A 34 -17.40 -8.91 17.26
CA ASN A 34 -18.56 -9.47 16.58
C ASN A 34 -18.16 -10.51 15.50
N GLY A 35 -16.86 -10.84 15.38
CA GLY A 35 -16.33 -11.72 14.33
C GLY A 35 -16.11 -11.04 12.98
N SER A 36 -16.42 -9.74 12.86
CA SER A 36 -16.11 -8.97 11.65
C SER A 36 -14.61 -8.68 11.58
N VAL A 37 -14.05 -8.85 10.39
CA VAL A 37 -12.65 -8.54 10.09
C VAL A 37 -12.64 -7.34 9.15
N THR A 38 -11.98 -6.26 9.56
CA THR A 38 -11.91 -5.01 8.79
C THR A 38 -10.45 -4.65 8.53
N ALA A 39 -10.10 -4.42 7.27
CA ALA A 39 -8.77 -3.92 6.90
C ALA A 39 -8.73 -2.39 7.01
N LEU A 40 -7.89 -1.87 7.91
CA LEU A 40 -7.60 -0.45 8.04
C LEU A 40 -6.40 -0.11 7.15
N ILE A 41 -6.67 0.52 6.01
CA ILE A 41 -5.61 1.00 5.11
C ILE A 41 -5.18 2.39 5.53
N TRP A 42 -3.90 2.53 5.90
CA TRP A 42 -3.28 3.79 6.31
C TRP A 42 -2.22 4.28 5.32
N GLY A 43 -1.75 3.45 4.39
CA GLY A 43 -0.76 3.84 3.38
C GLY A 43 -1.00 3.19 2.02
N ALA A 44 -0.45 3.80 0.97
CA ALA A 44 -0.37 3.24 -0.37
C ALA A 44 1.06 3.40 -0.90
N SER A 45 1.57 2.37 -1.56
CA SER A 45 2.89 2.33 -2.15
C SER A 45 2.75 2.00 -3.64
N PRO A 46 2.78 3.02 -4.52
CA PRO A 46 2.85 2.82 -5.96
C PRO A 46 4.02 1.90 -6.34
N GLN A 47 3.76 0.92 -7.20
CA GLN A 47 4.77 -0.03 -7.66
C GLN A 47 4.92 0.04 -9.18
N THR A 48 6.16 -0.03 -9.65
CA THR A 48 6.44 -0.16 -11.09
C THR A 48 6.26 -1.61 -11.52
N ARG A 49 5.64 -1.83 -12.67
CA ARG A 49 5.50 -3.19 -13.20
C ARG A 49 6.84 -3.75 -13.64
N SER A 50 7.15 -4.96 -13.16
CA SER A 50 8.32 -5.74 -13.59
C SER A 50 8.09 -6.42 -14.95
N ASP A 51 6.87 -6.94 -15.18
CA ASP A 51 6.40 -7.46 -16.47
C ASP A 51 5.19 -6.65 -16.93
N ARG A 52 5.21 -6.17 -18.18
CA ARG A 52 4.16 -5.36 -18.83
C ARG A 52 3.18 -6.16 -19.68
N ARG A 53 3.26 -7.49 -19.66
CA ARG A 53 2.30 -8.34 -20.38
C ARG A 53 0.88 -8.12 -19.86
N LYS A 54 -0.08 -8.01 -20.78
CA LYS A 54 -1.50 -7.81 -20.46
C LYS A 54 -1.99 -8.88 -19.46
N ASP A 55 -2.74 -8.45 -18.45
CA ASP A 55 -3.34 -9.29 -17.40
C ASP A 55 -2.35 -9.98 -16.43
N ARG A 56 -1.03 -9.77 -16.58
CA ARG A 56 0.00 -10.30 -15.67
C ARG A 56 0.51 -9.21 -14.73
N VAL A 57 -0.17 -9.04 -13.60
CA VAL A 57 0.25 -8.13 -12.52
C VAL A 57 0.95 -8.95 -11.43
N GLU A 58 2.26 -9.12 -11.56
CA GLU A 58 3.08 -9.86 -10.60
C GLU A 58 3.95 -8.89 -9.78
N THR A 59 3.92 -9.05 -8.47
CA THR A 59 4.81 -8.34 -7.55
C THR A 59 6.06 -9.18 -7.37
N ASN A 60 7.23 -8.61 -7.64
CA ASN A 60 8.48 -9.33 -7.42
C ASN A 60 8.76 -9.43 -5.89
N PRO A 61 9.52 -10.43 -5.43
CA PRO A 61 9.80 -10.59 -4.00
C PRO A 61 10.58 -9.40 -3.40
N GLU A 62 11.38 -8.69 -4.19
CA GLU A 62 12.17 -7.53 -3.75
C GLU A 62 11.28 -6.31 -3.46
N GLN A 63 10.26 -6.06 -4.27
CA GLN A 63 9.24 -5.03 -4.12
C GLN A 63 8.38 -5.32 -2.90
N LEU A 64 8.05 -6.59 -2.67
CA LEU A 64 7.34 -7.00 -1.47
C LEU A 64 8.18 -6.76 -0.21
N ALA A 65 9.47 -7.11 -0.24
CA ALA A 65 10.39 -6.85 0.86
C ALA A 65 10.58 -5.35 1.13
N ALA A 66 10.73 -4.54 0.07
CA ALA A 66 10.84 -3.09 0.18
C ALA A 66 9.56 -2.46 0.77
N ALA A 67 8.38 -2.91 0.34
CA ALA A 67 7.11 -2.45 0.89
C ALA A 67 6.93 -2.85 2.36
N SER A 68 7.38 -4.05 2.75
CA SER A 68 7.41 -4.48 4.16
C SER A 68 8.30 -3.56 5.00
N ALA A 69 9.52 -3.26 4.52
CA ALA A 69 10.43 -2.36 5.22
C ALA A 69 9.83 -0.94 5.36
N LEU A 70 9.15 -0.44 4.33
CA LEU A 70 8.42 0.84 4.41
C LEU A 70 7.33 0.79 5.48
N ALA A 71 6.61 -0.34 5.59
CA ALA A 71 5.58 -0.49 6.59
C ALA A 71 6.14 -0.44 8.02
N ASP A 72 7.25 -1.16 8.25
CA ASP A 72 7.94 -1.21 9.54
C ASP A 72 8.47 0.17 9.96
N ILE A 73 9.10 0.89 9.03
CA ILE A 73 9.65 2.24 9.28
C ILE A 73 8.53 3.22 9.64
N SER A 74 7.41 3.15 8.92
CA SER A 74 6.25 4.03 9.16
C SER A 74 5.69 3.83 10.57
N PHE A 75 5.63 2.59 11.02
CA PHE A 75 5.20 2.23 12.37
C PHE A 75 6.18 2.73 13.44
N PHE A 76 7.49 2.58 13.20
CA PHE A 76 8.52 3.00 14.15
C PHE A 76 8.59 4.53 14.31
N LEU A 77 8.45 5.28 13.21
CA LEU A 77 8.43 6.74 13.23
C LEU A 77 7.21 7.26 14.01
N LEU A 78 6.04 6.63 13.84
CA LEU A 78 4.83 6.96 14.57
C LEU A 78 5.02 6.76 16.09
N ILE A 79 5.57 5.62 16.52
CA ILE A 79 5.84 5.38 17.95
C ILE A 79 6.84 6.40 18.51
N CYS A 80 7.91 6.69 17.75
CA CYS A 80 8.96 7.59 18.22
C CYS A 80 8.48 9.05 18.33
N VAL A 81 7.54 9.48 17.47
CA VAL A 81 6.94 10.83 17.52
C VAL A 81 5.89 10.96 18.62
N ILE A 82 5.14 9.89 18.94
CA ILE A 82 4.14 9.92 20.04
C ILE A 82 4.82 9.80 21.42
N ALA A 83 6.04 9.25 21.48
CA ALA A 83 6.80 9.09 22.72
C ALA A 83 7.59 10.34 23.16
N TYR A 84 7.51 11.46 22.43
CA TYR A 84 8.18 12.73 22.76
C TYR A 84 7.19 13.87 23.02
#